data_AF-A0A4R2IZM5-F1
#
_entry.id   AF-A0A4R2IZM5-F1
#
_cell.length_a   1.000
_cell.length_b   1.000
_cell.length_c   1.000
_cell.angle_alpha   90.00
_cell.angle_beta   90.00
_cell.angle_gamma   90.00
#
_symmetry.space_group_name_H-M   'P 1'
#
loop_
_entity.id
_entity.type
_entity.pdbx_description
1 polymer ?
#
loop_
_entity_poly.entity_id
_entity_poly.type
_entity_poly.pdbx_seq_one_letter_code
_entity_poly.pdbx_strand_id
1 'polypeptide(L)'
;MFAVFGLVVGHPDKYDETAVKPRLPQQVVLHHERYELEPQAPHLKTYEEVLNGFYSAAGLPEGWTERVATRFGTTAGLKGREHLRAALQTLGFELR
;
A
#
# COMPACT_ATOMS: atom_id res chain seq x y z
N MET A 1 7.32 12.26 -21.97
CA MET A 1 7.05 10.84 -21.60
C MET A 1 7.65 10.59 -20.23
N PHE A 2 6.95 9.89 -19.34
CA PHE A 2 7.50 9.50 -18.02
C PHE A 2 7.14 8.04 -17.72
N ALA A 3 8.04 7.28 -17.10
CA ALA A 3 7.78 5.92 -16.66
C ALA A 3 7.05 5.95 -15.31
N VAL A 4 5.95 5.21 -15.18
CA VAL A 4 5.15 5.13 -13.94
C VAL A 4 5.62 3.99 -13.04
N PHE A 5 5.79 2.81 -13.64
CA PHE A 5 6.28 1.59 -12.98
C PHE A 5 6.79 0.60 -14.03
N GLY A 6 7.57 -0.40 -13.60
CA GLY A 6 7.90 -1.59 -14.40
C GLY A 6 6.98 -2.76 -14.06
N LEU A 7 6.87 -3.72 -14.97
CA LEU A 7 6.16 -4.99 -14.77
C LEU A 7 7.11 -6.15 -15.03
N VAL A 8 7.29 -7.02 -14.03
CA VAL A 8 8.09 -8.25 -14.16
C VAL A 8 7.19 -9.38 -14.67
N VAL A 9 7.64 -10.07 -15.72
CA VAL A 9 6.94 -11.21 -16.33
C VAL A 9 7.94 -12.34 -16.53
N GLY A 10 7.55 -13.57 -16.19
CA GLY A 10 8.41 -14.76 -16.30
C GLY A 10 7.69 -16.01 -15.82
N HIS A 11 8.44 -17.11 -15.68
CA HIS A 11 7.92 -18.36 -15.13
C HIS A 11 8.17 -18.40 -13.62
N PRO A 12 7.14 -18.61 -12.78
CA PRO A 12 7.30 -18.72 -11.34
C PRO A 12 8.05 -20.01 -10.97
N ASP A 13 8.77 -19.99 -9.84
CA ASP A 13 9.24 -21.22 -9.22
C ASP A 13 8.04 -22.01 -8.70
N LYS A 14 7.88 -23.25 -9.16
CA LYS A 14 6.75 -24.12 -8.81
C LYS A 14 6.87 -24.71 -7.39
N TYR A 15 8.03 -24.59 -6.76
CA TYR A 15 8.27 -25.10 -5.40
C TYR A 15 8.26 -24.01 -4.33
N ASP A 16 8.19 -22.74 -4.73
CA ASP A 16 8.07 -21.60 -3.83
C ASP A 16 6.63 -21.07 -3.84
N GLU A 17 5.77 -21.68 -3.02
CA GLU A 17 4.38 -21.26 -2.89
C GLU A 17 4.27 -19.95 -2.08
N THR A 18 3.87 -18.87 -2.73
CA THR A 18 3.63 -17.59 -2.04
C THR A 18 2.21 -17.53 -1.49
N ALA A 19 2.09 -17.22 -0.19
CA ALA A 19 0.78 -17.01 0.43
C ALA A 19 0.06 -15.77 -0.13
N VAL A 20 -1.26 -15.86 -0.30
CA VAL A 20 -2.09 -14.73 -0.72
C VAL A 20 -2.23 -13.75 0.44
N LYS A 21 -1.62 -12.57 0.30
CA LYS A 21 -1.76 -11.51 1.30
C LYS A 21 -3.24 -11.08 1.45
N PRO A 22 -3.78 -10.96 2.68
CA PRO A 22 -5.10 -10.38 2.91
C PRO A 22 -5.25 -8.96 2.33
N ARG A 23 -6.49 -8.55 2.05
CA ARG A 23 -6.82 -7.19 1.59
C ARG A 23 -7.79 -6.53 2.55
N LEU A 24 -7.85 -5.20 2.50
CA LEU A 24 -8.87 -4.45 3.22
C LEU A 24 -10.26 -5.00 2.87
N PRO A 25 -11.15 -5.13 3.86
CA PRO A 25 -12.52 -5.57 3.62
C PRO A 25 -13.24 -4.55 2.72
N GLN A 26 -14.17 -5.04 1.91
CA GLN A 26 -14.88 -4.21 0.94
C GLN A 26 -15.60 -3.03 1.62
N GLN A 27 -16.09 -3.19 2.85
CA GLN A 27 -16.75 -2.15 3.64
C GLN A 27 -15.84 -0.94 3.94
N VAL A 28 -14.53 -1.09 3.82
CA VAL A 28 -13.55 0.00 4.00
C VAL A 28 -13.13 0.60 2.65
N VAL A 29 -13.31 -0.13 1.54
CA VAL A 29 -12.81 0.27 0.22
C VAL A 29 -13.93 0.79 -0.69
N LEU A 30 -15.08 0.12 -0.68
CA LEU A 30 -16.26 0.47 -1.44
C LEU A 30 -17.16 1.36 -0.59
N HIS A 31 -17.46 2.53 -1.14
CA HIS A 31 -18.42 3.48 -0.59
C HIS A 31 -19.59 3.61 -1.55
N HIS A 32 -20.80 3.67 -1.01
CA HIS A 32 -22.02 3.89 -1.79
C HIS A 32 -22.43 5.35 -1.68
N GLU A 33 -22.60 6.01 -2.83
CA GLU A 33 -23.03 7.41 -2.99
C GLU A 33 -22.09 8.50 -2.40
N ARG A 34 -21.56 8.29 -1.19
CA ARG A 34 -20.74 9.25 -0.46
C ARG A 34 -19.60 8.54 0.25
N TYR A 35 -18.48 9.25 0.35
CA TYR A 35 -17.37 8.82 1.18
C TYR A 35 -17.81 8.75 2.65
N GLU A 36 -17.57 7.62 3.30
CA GLU A 36 -18.11 7.32 4.64
C GLU A 36 -17.00 6.73 5.53
N LEU A 37 -16.70 7.43 6.63
CA LEU A 37 -15.61 7.06 7.54
C LEU A 37 -16.09 6.32 8.79
N GLU A 38 -17.30 6.62 9.26
CA GLU A 38 -17.81 6.11 10.53
C GLU A 38 -17.81 4.58 10.65
N PRO A 39 -18.22 3.79 9.63
CA PRO A 39 -18.23 2.33 9.77
C PRO A 39 -16.85 1.68 9.66
N GLN A 40 -15.78 2.42 9.34
CA GLN A 40 -14.48 1.81 9.00
C GLN A 40 -13.72 1.27 10.19
N ALA A 41 -13.77 1.94 11.35
CA ALA A 41 -12.96 1.60 12.52
C ALA A 41 -13.08 0.13 12.96
N PRO A 42 -14.28 -0.46 13.10
CA PRO A 42 -14.39 -1.88 13.45
C PRO A 42 -13.84 -2.80 12.36
N HIS A 43 -14.05 -2.49 11.08
CA HIS A 43 -13.54 -3.27 9.96
C HIS A 43 -12.01 -3.21 9.83
N LEU A 44 -11.41 -2.04 10.11
CA LEU A 44 -9.96 -1.88 10.16
C LEU A 44 -9.35 -2.69 11.29
N LYS A 45 -9.98 -2.73 12.47
CA LYS A 45 -9.51 -3.57 13.59
C LYS A 45 -9.49 -5.05 13.21
N THR A 46 -10.58 -5.57 12.63
CA THR A 46 -10.63 -6.96 12.16
C THR A 46 -9.56 -7.25 11.10
N TYR A 47 -9.34 -6.30 10.17
CA TYR A 47 -8.29 -6.45 9.16
C TYR A 47 -6.88 -6.48 9.77
N GLU A 48 -6.61 -5.63 10.76
CA GLU A 48 -5.34 -5.58 11.48
C GLU A 48 -5.03 -6.94 12.15
N GLU A 49 -6.01 -7.55 12.81
CA GLU A 49 -5.89 -8.88 13.43
C GLU A 49 -5.57 -9.97 12.40
N VAL A 50 -6.30 -10.00 11.28
CA VAL A 50 -6.06 -10.97 10.18
C VAL A 50 -4.66 -10.78 9.58
N LEU A 51 -4.25 -9.54 9.35
CA LEU A 51 -2.98 -9.24 8.72
C LEU A 51 -1.78 -9.49 9.64
N ASN A 52 -1.95 -9.32 10.96
CA ASN A 52 -0.93 -9.68 11.94
C ASN A 52 -0.66 -11.19 11.93
N GLY A 53 -1.70 -12.02 11.82
CA GLY A 53 -1.53 -13.47 11.62
C GLY A 53 -0.72 -13.80 10.36
N PHE A 54 -1.01 -13.11 9.24
CA PHE A 54 -0.24 -13.25 8.01
C PHE A 54 1.23 -12.79 8.16
N TYR A 55 1.47 -11.66 8.84
CA TYR A 55 2.83 -11.17 9.07
C TYR A 55 3.63 -12.11 9.97
N SER A 56 3.02 -12.62 11.04
CA SER A 56 3.66 -13.59 11.93
C SER A 56 4.08 -14.85 11.17
N ALA A 57 3.20 -15.41 10.33
CA ALA A 57 3.52 -16.55 9.47
C ALA A 57 4.66 -16.26 8.47
N ALA A 58 4.83 -15.00 8.06
CA ALA A 58 5.90 -14.53 7.19
C ALA A 58 7.16 -14.05 7.95
N GLY A 59 7.22 -14.17 9.28
CA GLY A 59 8.34 -13.68 10.10
C GLY A 59 8.49 -12.16 10.13
N LEU A 60 7.41 -11.42 9.87
CA LEU A 60 7.38 -9.96 9.85
C LEU A 60 6.77 -9.40 11.15
N PRO A 61 7.15 -8.17 11.56
CA PRO A 61 6.51 -7.52 12.69
C PRO A 61 5.03 -7.26 12.42
N GLU A 62 4.24 -7.15 13.49
CA GLU A 62 2.84 -6.75 13.45
C GLU A 62 2.68 -5.25 13.15
N GLY A 63 1.44 -4.77 13.04
CA GLY A 63 1.14 -3.34 12.98
C GLY A 63 1.17 -2.80 11.55
N TRP A 64 0.16 -3.11 10.74
CA TRP A 64 -0.01 -2.53 9.41
C TRP A 64 -0.33 -1.04 9.48
N THR A 65 -1.24 -0.60 10.34
CA THR A 65 -1.65 0.81 10.42
C THR A 65 -0.46 1.70 10.77
N GLU A 66 0.28 1.34 11.82
CA GLU A 66 1.49 2.06 12.21
C GLU A 66 2.56 2.00 11.12
N ARG A 67 2.81 0.83 10.52
CA ARG A 67 3.79 0.70 9.42
C ARG A 67 3.47 1.61 8.24
N VAL A 68 2.20 1.71 7.85
CA VAL A 68 1.75 2.61 6.77
C VAL A 68 1.95 4.06 7.19
N ALA A 69 1.54 4.43 8.41
CA ALA A 69 1.71 5.77 8.94
C ALA A 69 3.19 6.18 8.98
N THR A 70 4.09 5.33 9.48
CA THR A 70 5.54 5.59 9.50
C THR A 70 6.11 5.74 8.08
N ARG A 71 5.66 4.91 7.13
CA ARG A 71 6.15 4.95 5.74
C ARG A 71 5.81 6.27 5.04
N PHE A 72 4.65 6.85 5.31
CA PHE A 72 4.18 8.04 4.61
C PHE A 72 4.18 9.32 5.46
N GLY A 73 4.44 9.22 6.77
CA GLY A 73 4.39 10.33 7.71
C GLY A 73 5.61 11.25 7.71
N THR A 74 6.68 10.92 6.97
CA THR A 74 7.89 11.74 6.87
C THR A 74 8.41 11.82 5.45
N THR A 75 9.09 12.93 5.10
CA THR A 75 9.79 13.08 3.82
C THR A 75 10.84 11.98 3.63
N ALA A 76 11.57 11.61 4.68
CA ALA A 76 12.55 10.51 4.63
C ALA A 76 11.90 9.15 4.28
N GLY A 77 10.65 8.93 4.68
CA GLY A 77 9.84 7.75 4.31
C GLY A 77 9.50 7.69 2.82
N LEU A 78 9.58 8.81 2.10
CA LEU A 78 9.34 8.86 0.66
C LEU A 78 10.48 8.26 -0.16
N LYS A 79 11.69 8.08 0.42
CA LYS A 79 12.82 7.38 -0.21
C LYS A 79 13.17 7.94 -1.61
N GLY A 80 13.35 9.25 -1.72
CA GLY A 80 13.68 9.94 -2.98
C GLY A 80 12.46 10.43 -3.76
N ARG A 81 11.25 9.96 -3.43
CA ARG A 81 10.01 10.35 -4.13
C ARG A 81 9.56 11.79 -3.83
N GLU A 82 10.14 12.43 -2.83
CA GLU A 82 10.02 13.87 -2.59
C GLU A 82 10.49 14.71 -3.79
N HIS A 83 11.39 14.16 -4.63
CA HIS A 83 11.90 14.82 -5.84
C HIS A 83 11.01 14.64 -7.08
N LEU A 84 9.92 13.86 -7.00
CA LEU A 84 9.07 13.54 -8.16
C LEU A 84 8.54 14.78 -8.86
N ARG A 85 8.16 15.82 -8.10
CA ARG A 85 7.69 17.09 -8.67
C ARG A 85 8.74 17.72 -9.58
N ALA A 86 9.96 17.87 -9.08
CA ALA A 86 11.06 18.48 -9.84
C ALA A 86 11.40 17.63 -11.07
N ALA A 87 11.45 16.30 -10.92
CA ALA A 87 11.68 15.38 -12.04
C ALA A 87 10.62 15.52 -13.14
N LEU A 88 9.34 15.61 -12.77
CA LEU A 88 8.25 15.82 -13.73
C LEU A 88 8.37 17.17 -14.45
N GLN A 89 8.72 18.24 -13.74
CA GLN A 89 8.95 19.57 -14.33
C GLN A 89 10.12 19.56 -15.32
N THR A 90 11.24 18.92 -14.97
CA THR A 90 12.39 18.76 -15.89
C THR A 90 12.01 18.00 -17.16
N LEU A 91 11.05 17.09 -17.07
CA LEU A 91 10.51 16.34 -18.22
C LEU A 91 9.43 17.11 -19.00
N GLY A 92 9.14 18.37 -18.62
CA GLY A 92 8.17 19.24 -19.28
C GLY A 92 6.71 19.02 -18.85
N PHE A 93 6.45 18.34 -17.73
CA PHE A 93 5.11 18.19 -17.18
C PHE A 93 4.80 19.33 -16.21
N GLU A 94 3.83 20.16 -16.59
CA GLU A 94 3.37 21.31 -15.80
C GLU A 94 2.13 20.95 -14.98
N LEU A 95 1.96 21.63 -13.84
CA LEU A 95 0.67 21.68 -13.15
C LEU A 95 -0.17 22.76 -13.82
N ARG A 96 -1.35 22.38 -14.28
CA ARG A 96 -2.37 23.29 -14.81
C ARG A 96 -3.49 23.46 -13.82
#